data_AF-A0A9Q0GUL8-F1
#
_entry.id   AF-A0A9Q0GUL8-F1
#
_cell.length_a   1.000
_cell.length_b   1.000
_cell.length_c   1.000
_cell.angle_alpha   90.00
_cell.angle_beta   90.00
_cell.angle_gamma   90.00
#
_symmetry.space_group_name_H-M   'P 1'
#
loop_
_entity.id
_entity.type
_entity.pdbx_description
1 polymer ?
#
loop_
_entity_poly.entity_id
_entity_poly.type
_entity_poly.pdbx_seq_one_letter_code
_entity_poly.pdbx_strand_id
1 'polypeptide(L)'
;MLKVPSASVTKPTPKPTILDLPLNRKDFPPDFFFGTVGLPMKFKQANQNDKIGIVLVHFWMVPYSDSPADVSAAERPTDFLFGWFLEPINTGEYPQSMQDLVGPRLPRFYKEQSELLKGSYDFLGILPTDGEFPPKNPSYNNDARVIQTSVSDDSNLPIEKARKDEERKASLRDHLKYLVAAMKEGVDVKGFFVWILLDNFEWNVGFTLRFGMNYVDFNNGLKRYPKESAPWFKNFLKAD
;
A
#
# COMPACT_ATOMS: atom_id res chain seq x y z
N MET A 1 -6.12 21.85 6.94
CA MET A 1 -4.75 21.30 7.12
C MET A 1 -4.80 20.16 8.12
N LEU A 2 -4.87 18.92 7.63
CA LEU A 2 -4.44 17.77 8.41
C LEU A 2 -2.91 17.86 8.47
N LYS A 3 -2.39 18.49 9.54
CA LYS A 3 -0.95 18.44 9.83
C LYS A 3 -0.62 17.01 10.22
N VAL A 4 0.06 16.28 9.34
CA VAL A 4 0.77 15.07 9.72
C VAL A 4 1.81 15.49 10.78
N PRO A 5 1.84 14.87 11.98
CA PRO A 5 2.80 15.27 13.00
C PRO A 5 4.22 15.05 12.47
N SER A 6 5.07 16.08 12.53
CA SER A 6 6.50 15.90 12.29
C SER A 6 7.05 15.05 13.44
N ALA A 7 7.26 13.75 13.21
CA ALA A 7 7.97 12.91 14.15
C ALA A 7 9.42 13.41 14.22
N SER A 8 9.79 14.04 15.32
CA SER A 8 11.19 14.33 15.63
C SER A 8 11.93 12.99 15.76
N VAL A 9 12.81 12.68 14.79
CA VAL A 9 13.66 11.49 14.83
C VAL A 9 14.75 11.72 15.88
N THR A 10 14.41 11.51 17.14
CA THR A 10 15.42 11.28 18.18
C THR A 10 15.84 9.81 18.09
N LYS A 11 17.15 9.54 18.01
CA LYS A 11 17.70 8.18 17.98
C LYS A 11 17.08 7.36 19.15
N PRO A 12 16.31 6.30 18.89
CA PRO A 12 15.70 5.55 19.97
C PRO A 12 16.77 4.72 20.67
N THR A 13 16.77 4.77 22.01
CA THR A 13 17.29 3.68 22.86
C THR A 13 16.61 2.37 22.46
N PRO A 14 17.27 1.20 22.60
CA PRO A 14 16.74 -0.06 22.07
C PRO A 14 15.55 -0.52 22.93
N LYS A 15 14.37 0.01 22.61
CA LYS A 15 13.09 -0.61 22.92
C LYS A 15 12.91 -1.78 21.95
N PRO A 16 12.26 -2.89 22.35
CA PRO A 16 11.84 -3.89 21.39
C PRO A 16 11.08 -3.19 20.26
N THR A 17 11.52 -3.45 19.04
CA THR A 17 10.83 -2.95 17.86
C THR A 17 9.44 -3.56 17.83
N ILE A 18 8.48 -2.89 17.16
CA ILE A 18 7.13 -3.47 16.97
C ILE A 18 7.20 -4.88 16.35
N LEU A 19 8.27 -5.17 15.60
CA LEU A 19 8.56 -6.45 15.00
C LEU A 19 8.89 -7.55 16.02
N ASP A 20 9.33 -7.19 17.23
CA ASP A 20 9.67 -8.15 18.30
C ASP A 20 8.43 -8.62 19.09
N LEU A 21 7.28 -7.97 18.90
CA LEU A 21 6.04 -8.33 19.59
C LEU A 21 5.30 -9.50 18.90
N PRO A 22 4.65 -10.39 19.67
CA PRO A 22 3.79 -11.43 19.10
C PRO A 22 2.58 -10.79 18.40
N LEU A 23 2.18 -11.35 17.26
CA LEU A 23 1.00 -10.92 16.49
C LEU A 23 -0.13 -11.92 16.68
N ASN A 24 -1.31 -11.46 17.11
CA ASN A 24 -2.50 -12.28 17.34
C ASN A 24 -3.74 -11.64 16.69
N ARG A 25 -4.72 -12.46 16.27
CA ARG A 25 -5.99 -11.95 15.71
C ARG A 25 -6.74 -11.01 16.67
N LYS A 26 -6.66 -11.27 17.98
CA LYS A 26 -7.27 -10.47 19.04
C LYS A 26 -6.66 -9.07 19.20
N ASP A 27 -5.50 -8.82 18.58
CA ASP A 27 -4.90 -7.48 18.57
C ASP A 27 -5.64 -6.53 17.60
N PHE A 28 -6.59 -7.05 16.82
CA PHE A 28 -7.45 -6.29 15.93
C PHE A 28 -8.89 -6.22 16.47
N PRO A 29 -9.61 -5.12 16.22
CA PRO A 29 -11.02 -5.01 16.57
C PRO A 29 -11.88 -6.16 16.00
N PRO A 30 -13.01 -6.51 16.65
CA PRO A 30 -13.93 -7.52 16.13
C PRO A 30 -14.50 -7.20 14.75
N ASP A 31 -14.73 -5.92 14.46
CA ASP A 31 -15.26 -5.38 13.20
C ASP A 31 -14.19 -5.12 12.14
N PHE A 32 -12.91 -5.40 12.43
CA PHE A 32 -11.82 -5.21 11.47
C PHE A 32 -11.94 -6.20 10.29
N PHE A 33 -11.92 -5.66 9.07
CA PHE A 33 -12.10 -6.44 7.85
C PHE A 33 -10.78 -7.00 7.31
N PHE A 34 -10.74 -8.30 7.03
CA PHE A 34 -9.63 -8.93 6.33
C PHE A 34 -10.11 -9.48 4.98
N GLY A 35 -9.32 -9.23 3.94
CA GLY A 35 -9.66 -9.68 2.60
C GLY A 35 -8.45 -9.97 1.72
N THR A 36 -8.75 -10.42 0.51
CA THR A 36 -7.78 -10.61 -0.56
C THR A 36 -8.33 -9.95 -1.80
N VAL A 37 -7.52 -9.23 -2.55
CA VAL A 37 -7.94 -8.71 -3.85
C VAL A 37 -8.04 -9.89 -4.82
N GLY A 38 -9.11 -10.00 -5.61
CA GLY A 38 -9.21 -11.02 -6.66
C GLY A 38 -10.49 -11.84 -6.63
N LEU A 39 -11.56 -11.26 -7.17
CA LEU A 39 -12.70 -11.88 -7.85
C LEU A 39 -13.54 -10.70 -8.36
N PRO A 40 -14.16 -10.76 -9.54
CA PRO A 40 -15.11 -9.73 -9.95
C PRO A 40 -16.29 -9.77 -8.98
N MET A 41 -16.30 -8.84 -8.03
CA MET A 41 -17.49 -8.54 -7.27
C MET A 41 -18.52 -8.05 -8.30
N LYS A 42 -19.67 -8.71 -8.38
CA LYS A 42 -20.81 -8.15 -9.12
C LYS A 42 -21.07 -6.77 -8.52
N PHE A 43 -20.76 -5.71 -9.27
CA PHE A 43 -21.10 -4.36 -8.89
C PHE A 43 -22.63 -4.28 -8.87
N LYS A 44 -23.22 -4.42 -7.69
CA LYS A 44 -24.59 -3.98 -7.45
C LYS A 44 -24.58 -2.45 -7.47
N GLN A 45 -25.67 -1.87 -7.96
CA GLN A 45 -25.88 -0.43 -7.82
C GLN A 45 -25.76 -0.07 -6.34
N ALA A 46 -24.88 0.88 -6.00
CA ALA A 46 -24.63 1.26 -4.62
C ALA A 46 -25.94 1.73 -3.97
N ASN A 47 -26.30 1.13 -2.86
CA ASN A 47 -27.40 1.60 -2.03
C ASN A 47 -26.94 2.84 -1.25
N GLN A 48 -27.88 3.63 -0.74
CA GLN A 48 -27.57 4.83 0.05
C GLN A 48 -26.71 4.58 1.30
N ASN A 49 -26.64 3.33 1.78
CA ASN A 49 -25.84 2.95 2.96
C ASN A 49 -24.48 2.34 2.61
N ASP A 50 -24.18 2.11 1.33
CA ASP A 50 -22.90 1.56 0.91
C ASP A 50 -21.81 2.64 1.00
N LYS A 51 -20.59 2.24 1.38
CA LYS A 51 -19.45 3.14 1.46
C LYS A 51 -18.65 3.10 0.17
N ILE A 52 -18.29 4.25 -0.37
CA ILE A 52 -17.49 4.38 -1.59
C ILE A 52 -16.21 5.13 -1.25
N GLY A 53 -15.08 4.54 -1.63
CA GLY A 53 -13.77 5.10 -1.37
C GLY A 53 -12.91 5.15 -2.62
N ILE A 54 -11.74 5.75 -2.46
CA ILE A 54 -10.67 5.75 -3.45
C ILE A 54 -9.48 4.97 -2.88
N VAL A 55 -8.79 4.22 -3.73
CA VAL A 55 -7.55 3.52 -3.36
C VAL A 55 -6.39 4.24 -4.02
N LEU A 56 -5.45 4.71 -3.21
CA LEU A 56 -4.25 5.40 -3.67
C LEU A 56 -3.01 4.57 -3.36
N VAL A 57 -2.08 4.53 -4.31
CA VAL A 57 -0.77 3.90 -4.10
C VAL A 57 0.12 4.88 -3.38
N HIS A 58 0.77 4.44 -2.31
CA HIS A 58 1.67 5.27 -1.51
C HIS A 58 3.08 4.71 -1.50
N PHE A 59 4.03 5.54 -1.90
CA PHE A 59 5.46 5.29 -1.79
C PHE A 59 5.97 6.09 -0.58
N TRP A 60 6.46 5.39 0.45
CA TRP A 60 7.03 6.08 1.61
C TRP A 60 8.45 6.54 1.28
N MET A 61 8.62 7.85 1.13
CA MET A 61 9.88 8.46 0.74
C MET A 61 10.68 8.81 1.99
N VAL A 62 11.86 8.22 2.15
CA VAL A 62 12.75 8.49 3.30
C VAL A 62 13.84 9.46 2.86
N PRO A 63 14.00 10.63 3.51
CA PRO A 63 15.06 11.56 3.13
C PRO A 63 16.44 10.94 3.35
N TYR A 64 17.38 11.24 2.45
CA TYR A 64 18.74 10.70 2.52
C TYR A 64 19.50 11.20 3.77
N SER A 65 19.24 12.43 4.18
CA SER A 65 19.76 13.02 5.41
C SER A 65 18.76 14.00 6.01
N ASP A 66 19.05 14.50 7.21
CA ASP A 66 18.24 15.52 7.89
C ASP A 66 18.40 16.93 7.28
N SER A 67 19.13 17.07 6.17
CA SER A 67 19.26 18.36 5.51
C SER A 67 17.89 18.83 4.98
N PRO A 68 17.56 20.14 5.08
CA PRO A 68 16.29 20.65 4.56
C PRO A 68 16.10 20.34 3.07
N ALA A 69 17.18 20.29 2.31
CA ALA A 69 17.15 19.94 0.88
C ALA A 69 16.71 18.49 0.65
N ASP A 70 17.20 17.54 1.45
CA ASP A 70 16.85 16.12 1.33
C ASP A 70 15.44 15.84 1.86
N VAL A 71 15.02 16.53 2.93
CA VAL A 71 13.63 16.48 3.42
C VAL A 71 12.67 16.96 2.34
N SER A 72 12.88 18.16 1.81
CA SER A 72 12.05 18.67 0.70
C SER A 72 12.17 17.79 -0.55
N ALA A 73 13.27 17.07 -0.75
CA ALA A 73 13.42 16.13 -1.86
C ALA A 73 12.61 14.84 -1.69
N ALA A 74 12.39 14.36 -0.47
CA ALA A 74 11.51 13.23 -0.19
C ALA A 74 10.02 13.63 -0.22
N GLU A 75 9.70 14.88 0.15
CA GLU A 75 8.32 15.39 0.12
C GLU A 75 7.78 15.55 -1.32
N ARG A 76 8.61 16.03 -2.26
CA ARG A 76 8.19 16.22 -3.67
C ARG A 76 7.59 14.97 -4.32
N PRO A 77 8.26 13.79 -4.36
CA PRO A 77 7.67 12.60 -4.95
C PRO A 77 6.43 12.12 -4.17
N THR A 78 6.37 12.35 -2.86
CA THR A 78 5.16 12.09 -2.07
C THR A 78 3.99 12.93 -2.58
N ASP A 79 4.20 14.23 -2.79
CA ASP A 79 3.19 15.12 -3.35
C ASP A 79 2.80 14.71 -4.77
N PHE A 80 3.75 14.34 -5.63
CA PHE A 80 3.46 14.00 -7.01
C PHE A 80 2.86 12.60 -7.20
N LEU A 81 3.08 11.64 -6.30
CA LEU A 81 2.55 10.28 -6.44
C LEU A 81 1.27 10.07 -5.63
N PHE A 82 1.15 10.75 -4.49
CA PHE A 82 0.03 10.57 -3.56
C PHE A 82 -0.76 11.86 -3.37
N GLY A 83 -0.07 12.97 -3.06
CA GLY A 83 -0.69 14.28 -2.86
C GLY A 83 -1.48 14.79 -4.07
N TRP A 84 -1.05 14.41 -5.28
CA TRP A 84 -1.71 14.80 -6.54
C TRP A 84 -3.18 14.37 -6.55
N PHE A 85 -3.51 13.25 -5.89
CA PHE A 85 -4.88 12.76 -5.79
C PHE A 85 -5.50 13.04 -4.43
N LEU A 86 -4.73 12.90 -3.35
CA LEU A 86 -5.24 13.07 -1.98
C LEU A 86 -5.57 14.53 -1.65
N GLU A 87 -4.73 15.48 -2.03
CA GLU A 87 -4.93 16.89 -1.66
C GLU A 87 -6.20 17.46 -2.32
N PRO A 88 -6.50 17.20 -3.62
CA PRO A 88 -7.74 17.67 -4.23
C PRO A 88 -9.01 17.10 -3.60
N ILE A 89 -9.04 15.81 -3.24
CA ILE A 89 -10.23 15.23 -2.60
C ILE A 89 -10.41 15.69 -1.15
N ASN A 90 -9.39 16.28 -0.54
CA ASN A 90 -9.46 16.81 0.82
C ASN A 90 -9.71 18.32 0.86
N THR A 91 -9.08 19.07 -0.04
CA THR A 91 -9.04 20.55 -0.02
C THR A 91 -9.62 21.20 -1.27
N GLY A 92 -9.84 20.44 -2.34
CA GLY A 92 -10.27 20.95 -3.64
C GLY A 92 -9.16 21.59 -4.47
N GLU A 93 -7.90 21.49 -4.04
CA GLU A 93 -6.73 22.05 -4.72
C GLU A 93 -5.59 21.03 -4.80
N TYR A 94 -4.67 21.23 -5.75
CA TYR A 94 -3.44 20.43 -5.84
C TYR A 94 -2.42 20.87 -4.76
N PRO A 95 -1.46 19.99 -4.38
CA PRO A 95 -0.38 20.37 -3.47
C PRO A 95 0.37 21.62 -3.93
N GLN A 96 0.74 22.50 -3.00
CA GLN A 96 1.41 23.76 -3.31
C GLN A 96 2.72 23.54 -4.10
N SER A 97 3.49 22.52 -3.73
CA SER A 97 4.73 22.13 -4.41
C SER A 97 4.49 21.85 -5.91
N MET A 98 3.38 21.20 -6.25
CA MET A 98 3.00 20.93 -7.63
C MET A 98 2.59 22.21 -8.35
N GLN A 99 1.82 23.09 -7.71
CA GLN A 99 1.42 24.37 -8.29
C GLN A 99 2.66 25.21 -8.65
N ASP A 100 3.65 25.25 -7.76
CA ASP A 100 4.88 26.02 -7.94
C ASP A 100 5.80 25.42 -9.01
N LEU A 101 5.99 24.08 -9.01
CA LEU A 101 6.95 23.40 -9.89
C LEU A 101 6.39 23.12 -11.29
N VAL A 102 5.10 22.77 -11.39
CA VAL A 102 4.46 22.46 -12.67
C VAL A 102 3.97 23.74 -13.35
N GLY A 103 3.52 24.72 -12.56
CA GLY A 103 3.11 26.03 -13.04
C GLY A 103 1.95 25.95 -14.03
N PRO A 104 2.01 26.67 -15.16
CA PRO A 104 0.90 26.74 -16.14
C PRO A 104 0.50 25.41 -16.78
N ARG A 105 1.33 24.36 -16.67
CA ARG A 105 1.00 23.03 -17.18
C ARG A 105 0.03 22.28 -16.27
N LEU A 106 -0.10 22.68 -15.01
CA LEU A 106 -1.04 22.09 -14.07
C LEU A 106 -2.43 22.68 -14.33
N PRO A 107 -3.43 21.86 -14.70
CA PRO A 107 -4.80 22.34 -14.83
C PRO A 107 -5.28 22.98 -13.53
N ARG A 108 -6.18 23.93 -13.62
CA ARG A 108 -6.86 24.49 -12.46
C ARG A 108 -8.26 23.93 -12.38
N PHE A 109 -8.69 23.55 -11.18
CA PHE A 109 -10.08 23.23 -10.94
C PHE A 109 -10.91 24.50 -11.03
N TYR A 110 -12.01 24.44 -11.78
CA TYR A 110 -13.07 25.43 -11.63
C TYR A 110 -13.70 25.28 -10.24
N LYS A 111 -14.38 26.33 -9.78
CA LYS A 111 -14.98 26.34 -8.44
C LYS A 111 -15.91 25.16 -8.22
N GLU A 112 -16.74 24.84 -9.21
CA GLU A 112 -17.68 23.73 -9.18
C GLU A 112 -16.97 22.37 -9.06
N GLN A 113 -15.84 22.20 -9.76
CA GLN A 113 -15.03 20.98 -9.69
C GLN A 113 -14.34 20.83 -8.33
N SER A 114 -13.81 21.94 -7.80
CA SER A 114 -13.18 21.97 -6.48
C SER A 114 -14.17 21.55 -5.38
N GLU A 115 -15.40 22.06 -5.42
CA GLU A 115 -16.46 21.68 -4.47
C GLU A 115 -16.91 20.22 -4.64
N LEU A 116 -16.92 19.68 -5.85
CA LEU A 116 -17.25 18.26 -6.09
C LEU A 116 -16.20 17.30 -5.55
N LEU A 117 -14.93 17.71 -5.46
CA LEU A 117 -13.83 16.87 -5.00
C LEU A 117 -13.75 16.81 -3.47
N LYS A 118 -14.00 17.92 -2.78
CA LYS A 118 -13.85 18.02 -1.32
C LYS A 118 -14.74 16.99 -0.61
N GLY A 119 -14.10 16.06 0.11
CA GLY A 119 -14.77 15.02 0.88
C GLY A 119 -15.48 13.98 0.01
N SER A 120 -15.10 13.81 -1.25
CA SER A 120 -15.76 12.89 -2.20
C SER A 120 -15.42 11.40 -1.96
N TYR A 121 -15.23 10.99 -0.71
CA TYR A 121 -14.89 9.62 -0.31
C TYR A 121 -15.39 9.33 1.11
N ASP A 122 -15.90 8.11 1.32
CA ASP A 122 -16.24 7.59 2.64
C ASP A 122 -15.04 6.95 3.35
N PHE A 123 -14.11 6.39 2.56
CA PHE A 123 -12.88 5.78 3.07
C PHE A 123 -11.74 5.95 2.07
N LEU A 124 -10.50 5.93 2.59
CA LEU A 124 -9.29 5.94 1.81
C LEU A 124 -8.63 4.56 1.91
N GLY A 125 -8.51 3.87 0.78
CA GLY A 125 -7.64 2.70 0.67
C GLY A 125 -6.22 3.14 0.41
N ILE A 126 -5.26 2.58 1.15
CA ILE A 126 -3.83 2.80 0.91
C ILE A 126 -3.26 1.48 0.42
N LEU A 127 -2.63 1.52 -0.76
CA LEU A 127 -1.78 0.44 -1.24
C LEU A 127 -0.32 0.81 -0.91
N PRO A 128 0.24 0.33 0.21
CA PRO A 128 1.62 0.62 0.56
C PRO A 128 2.57 -0.12 -0.38
N THR A 129 3.64 0.57 -0.75
CA THR A 129 4.80 0.01 -1.44
C THR A 129 6.03 0.19 -0.55
N ASP A 130 7.07 -0.62 -0.78
CA ASP A 130 8.27 -0.56 0.05
C ASP A 130 8.93 0.82 -0.03
N GLY A 131 9.54 1.26 1.08
CA GLY A 131 10.12 2.60 1.18
C GLY A 131 11.32 2.78 0.25
N GLU A 132 11.34 3.86 -0.51
CA GLU A 132 12.42 4.19 -1.44
C GLU A 132 13.28 5.36 -0.90
N PHE A 133 14.57 5.34 -1.24
CA PHE A 133 15.43 6.52 -1.07
C PHE A 133 15.34 7.38 -2.34
N PRO A 134 15.13 8.70 -2.22
CA PRO A 134 15.12 9.56 -3.39
C PRO A 134 16.50 9.54 -4.08
N PRO A 135 16.57 9.46 -5.42
CA PRO A 135 17.84 9.41 -6.13
C PRO A 135 18.64 10.71 -5.93
N LYS A 136 19.97 10.60 -5.78
CA LYS A 136 20.90 11.74 -5.59
C LYS A 136 20.89 12.78 -6.73
N ASN A 137 20.41 12.40 -7.92
CA ASN A 137 20.26 13.29 -9.06
C ASN A 137 18.79 13.31 -9.51
N PRO A 138 18.09 14.46 -9.48
CA PRO A 138 16.71 14.56 -9.94
C PRO A 138 16.62 14.28 -11.43
N SER A 139 15.93 13.20 -11.82
CA SER A 139 15.70 12.82 -13.22
C SER A 139 14.46 11.94 -13.32
N TYR A 140 13.53 12.32 -14.20
CA TYR A 140 12.33 11.56 -14.55
C TYR A 140 12.61 10.08 -14.89
N ASN A 141 13.79 9.78 -15.43
CA ASN A 141 14.14 8.43 -15.88
C ASN A 141 14.54 7.45 -14.76
N ASN A 142 14.70 7.92 -13.51
CA ASN A 142 15.23 7.08 -12.42
C ASN A 142 14.21 6.76 -11.31
N ASP A 143 12.97 7.24 -11.42
CA ASP A 143 11.91 7.13 -10.40
C ASP A 143 11.06 5.85 -10.52
N ALA A 144 11.51 4.85 -11.29
CA ALA A 144 10.78 3.61 -11.53
C ALA A 144 11.62 2.38 -11.12
N ARG A 145 11.77 2.16 -9.80
CA ARG A 145 12.20 0.86 -9.27
C ARG A 145 11.30 0.39 -8.14
N VAL A 146 10.04 0.17 -8.50
CA VAL A 146 9.04 -0.50 -7.68
C VAL A 146 9.39 -1.98 -7.53
N ILE A 147 9.67 -2.44 -6.31
CA ILE A 147 9.51 -3.85 -5.90
C ILE A 147 8.81 -3.88 -4.52
N GLN A 148 7.49 -3.81 -4.61
CA GLN A 148 6.43 -4.59 -3.96
C GLN A 148 6.76 -5.59 -2.82
N THR A 149 5.82 -5.67 -1.87
CA THR A 149 5.61 -6.75 -0.89
C THR A 149 6.12 -8.13 -1.35
N SER A 150 7.30 -8.55 -0.87
CA SER A 150 7.93 -9.88 -1.08
C SER A 150 7.64 -10.54 -2.45
N VAL A 151 8.46 -10.21 -3.44
CA VAL A 151 8.38 -10.73 -4.81
C VAL A 151 9.30 -11.92 -4.97
N SER A 152 8.78 -13.02 -5.52
CA SER A 152 9.60 -14.15 -5.96
C SER A 152 9.39 -14.40 -7.45
N ASP A 153 10.48 -14.42 -8.22
CA ASP A 153 10.47 -14.96 -9.58
C ASP A 153 10.54 -16.49 -9.50
N ASP A 154 9.36 -17.10 -9.32
CA ASP A 154 9.24 -18.55 -9.24
C ASP A 154 8.90 -19.19 -10.58
N SER A 155 8.99 -18.44 -11.68
CA SER A 155 8.53 -18.86 -13.01
C SER A 155 9.19 -20.16 -13.49
N ASN A 156 10.42 -20.43 -13.04
CA ASN A 156 11.22 -21.59 -13.40
C ASN A 156 11.38 -22.63 -12.28
N LEU A 157 10.71 -22.44 -11.12
CA LEU A 157 10.82 -23.37 -10.00
C LEU A 157 9.81 -24.52 -10.12
N PRO A 158 10.16 -25.74 -9.68
CA PRO A 158 9.16 -26.78 -9.43
C PRO A 158 8.06 -26.28 -8.49
N ILE A 159 6.80 -26.64 -8.74
CA ILE A 159 5.62 -26.16 -8.00
C ILE A 159 5.81 -26.30 -6.48
N GLU A 160 6.37 -27.41 -6.01
CA GLU A 160 6.61 -27.66 -4.59
C GLU A 160 7.62 -26.69 -3.95
N LYS A 161 8.52 -26.09 -4.74
CA LYS A 161 9.41 -25.02 -4.28
C LYS A 161 8.74 -23.65 -4.41
N ALA A 162 8.08 -23.37 -5.53
CA ALA A 162 7.36 -22.13 -5.78
C ALA A 162 6.24 -21.83 -4.75
N ARG A 163 5.75 -22.86 -4.05
CA ARG A 163 4.75 -22.72 -2.99
C ARG A 163 5.33 -22.34 -1.63
N LYS A 164 6.65 -22.41 -1.44
CA LYS A 164 7.33 -22.11 -0.18
C LYS A 164 7.69 -20.62 -0.08
N ASP A 165 6.67 -19.80 0.17
CA ASP A 165 6.76 -18.35 0.18
C ASP A 165 6.95 -17.79 1.60
N GLU A 166 8.04 -18.19 2.26
CA GLU A 166 8.38 -17.72 3.62
C GLU A 166 8.49 -16.20 3.71
N GLU A 167 9.08 -15.56 2.69
CA GLU A 167 9.19 -14.10 2.61
C GLU A 167 7.82 -13.42 2.59
N ARG A 168 6.82 -14.02 1.93
CA ARG A 168 5.44 -13.52 1.95
C ARG A 168 4.81 -13.66 3.32
N LYS A 169 5.03 -14.77 4.01
CA LYS A 169 4.55 -14.93 5.40
C LYS A 169 5.18 -13.89 6.33
N ALA A 170 6.47 -13.63 6.19
CA ALA A 170 7.18 -12.60 6.94
C ALA A 170 6.63 -11.20 6.63
N SER A 171 6.54 -10.85 5.35
CA SER A 171 6.01 -9.56 4.89
C SER A 171 4.58 -9.32 5.40
N LEU A 172 3.67 -10.30 5.24
CA LEU A 172 2.30 -10.18 5.76
C LEU A 172 2.26 -9.98 7.28
N ARG A 173 3.09 -10.73 8.01
CA ARG A 173 3.18 -10.61 9.47
C ARG A 173 3.65 -9.23 9.89
N ASP A 174 4.68 -8.70 9.24
CA ASP A 174 5.25 -7.40 9.59
C ASP A 174 4.28 -6.26 9.27
N HIS A 175 3.63 -6.29 8.11
CA HIS A 175 2.58 -5.33 7.76
C HIS A 175 1.42 -5.34 8.77
N LEU A 176 0.95 -6.51 9.17
CA LEU A 176 -0.10 -6.63 10.19
C LEU A 176 0.34 -6.05 11.54
N LYS A 177 1.60 -6.22 11.94
CA LYS A 177 2.15 -5.59 13.15
C LYS A 177 2.19 -4.07 13.06
N TYR A 178 2.60 -3.51 11.92
CA TYR A 178 2.58 -2.07 11.70
C TYR A 178 1.16 -1.50 11.72
N LEU A 179 0.17 -2.23 11.20
CA LEU A 179 -1.24 -1.81 11.32
C LEU A 179 -1.71 -1.78 12.77
N VAL A 180 -1.35 -2.80 13.57
CA VAL A 180 -1.63 -2.80 15.01
C VAL A 180 -0.96 -1.61 15.70
N ALA A 181 0.28 -1.28 15.33
CA ALA A 181 0.98 -0.11 15.86
C ALA A 181 0.23 1.18 15.54
N ALA A 182 -0.12 1.39 14.27
CA ALA A 182 -0.85 2.57 13.82
C ALA A 182 -2.19 2.72 14.55
N MET A 183 -2.95 1.63 14.71
CA MET A 183 -4.21 1.66 15.46
C MET A 183 -4.01 2.02 16.94
N LYS A 184 -2.92 1.54 17.57
CA LYS A 184 -2.57 1.92 18.95
C LYS A 184 -2.18 3.39 19.10
N GLU A 185 -1.67 3.99 18.03
CA GLU A 185 -1.39 5.44 17.95
C GLU A 185 -2.63 6.26 17.58
N GLY A 186 -3.79 5.62 17.40
CA GLY A 186 -5.07 6.27 17.15
C GLY A 186 -5.44 6.43 15.67
N VAL A 187 -4.70 5.81 14.75
CA VAL A 187 -5.06 5.77 13.32
C VAL A 187 -6.29 4.87 13.13
N ASP A 188 -7.32 5.40 12.48
CA ASP A 188 -8.58 4.67 12.26
C ASP A 188 -8.50 3.70 11.07
N VAL A 189 -7.88 2.54 11.28
CA VAL A 189 -7.76 1.48 10.26
C VAL A 189 -8.92 0.50 10.38
N LYS A 190 -9.71 0.36 9.31
CA LYS A 190 -10.89 -0.53 9.29
C LYS A 190 -10.66 -1.90 8.66
N GLY A 191 -9.60 -2.07 7.88
CA GLY A 191 -9.34 -3.34 7.25
C GLY A 191 -7.99 -3.47 6.54
N PHE A 192 -7.71 -4.69 6.08
CA PHE A 192 -6.50 -5.06 5.38
C PHE A 192 -6.81 -6.03 4.24
N PHE A 193 -6.31 -5.73 3.05
CA PHE A 193 -6.45 -6.58 1.87
C PHE A 193 -5.09 -7.05 1.39
N VAL A 194 -4.94 -8.37 1.25
CA VAL A 194 -3.75 -8.96 0.64
C VAL A 194 -3.83 -8.84 -0.87
N TRP A 195 -2.84 -8.17 -1.46
CA TRP A 195 -2.50 -8.33 -2.87
C TRP A 195 -1.63 -9.59 -3.01
N ILE A 196 -2.08 -10.68 -3.63
CA ILE A 196 -3.38 -10.91 -4.29
C ILE A 196 -3.85 -12.35 -4.05
N LEU A 197 -5.12 -12.68 -4.31
CA LEU A 197 -5.64 -14.03 -4.16
C LEU A 197 -4.91 -15.06 -5.05
N LEU A 198 -4.69 -14.74 -6.32
CA LEU A 198 -4.14 -15.66 -7.33
C LEU A 198 -2.96 -15.00 -8.05
N ASP A 199 -1.93 -15.77 -8.40
CA ASP A 199 -0.95 -15.31 -9.38
C ASP A 199 -1.69 -14.87 -10.67
N ASN A 200 -1.32 -13.72 -11.21
CA ASN A 200 -2.05 -13.06 -12.28
C ASN A 200 -1.07 -12.48 -13.34
N PHE A 201 -1.61 -11.64 -14.22
CA PHE A 201 -0.84 -10.79 -15.11
C PHE A 201 -0.45 -9.48 -14.39
N GLU A 202 0.83 -9.30 -14.11
CA GLU A 202 1.39 -8.12 -13.43
C GLU A 202 1.88 -7.09 -14.47
N TRP A 203 0.93 -6.49 -15.18
CA TRP A 203 1.17 -5.32 -16.04
C TRP A 203 2.37 -5.45 -16.99
N ASN A 204 3.38 -4.60 -16.83
CA ASN A 204 4.55 -4.52 -17.70
C ASN A 204 5.52 -5.71 -17.56
N VAL A 205 5.42 -6.50 -16.48
CA VAL A 205 6.24 -7.71 -16.29
C VAL A 205 5.51 -8.99 -16.71
N GLY A 206 4.23 -8.91 -17.03
CA GLY A 206 3.44 -10.05 -17.49
C GLY A 206 3.27 -11.12 -16.40
N PHE A 207 3.54 -12.38 -16.73
CA PHE A 207 3.31 -13.52 -15.82
C PHE A 207 4.58 -14.00 -15.09
N THR A 208 5.66 -13.22 -15.12
CA THR A 208 6.94 -13.61 -14.52
C THR A 208 6.93 -13.43 -13.00
N LEU A 209 6.33 -12.35 -12.50
CA LEU A 209 6.19 -12.11 -11.06
C LEU A 209 4.90 -12.72 -10.50
N ARG A 210 4.98 -13.25 -9.28
CA ARG A 210 3.92 -14.07 -8.67
C ARG A 210 3.54 -13.61 -7.26
N PHE A 211 2.55 -12.73 -7.18
CA PHE A 211 2.06 -12.15 -5.93
C PHE A 211 0.99 -12.97 -5.21
N GLY A 212 0.43 -13.97 -5.87
CA GLY A 212 -0.70 -14.72 -5.38
C GLY A 212 -0.39 -15.47 -4.10
N MET A 213 -1.32 -15.47 -3.15
CA MET A 213 -1.34 -16.48 -2.09
C MET A 213 -1.64 -17.89 -2.63
N ASN A 214 -2.20 -17.97 -3.83
CA ASN A 214 -2.35 -19.22 -4.57
C ASN A 214 -1.52 -19.15 -5.85
N TYR A 215 -0.63 -20.13 -6.00
CA TYR A 215 0.11 -20.35 -7.22
C TYR A 215 -0.82 -20.74 -8.36
N VAL A 216 -0.64 -20.16 -9.55
CA VAL A 216 -1.37 -20.52 -10.77
C VAL A 216 -0.42 -21.15 -11.78
N ASP A 217 -0.67 -22.41 -12.12
CA ASP A 217 0.08 -23.11 -13.17
C ASP A 217 -0.45 -22.71 -14.55
N PHE A 218 0.18 -21.69 -15.15
CA PHE A 218 -0.17 -21.17 -16.46
C PHE A 218 0.00 -22.19 -17.60
N ASN A 219 0.82 -23.23 -17.40
CA ASN A 219 1.13 -24.24 -18.40
C ASN A 219 0.28 -25.52 -18.29
N ASN A 220 -0.48 -25.67 -17.20
CA ASN A 220 -1.26 -26.88 -16.91
C ASN A 220 -2.73 -26.56 -16.64
N GLY A 221 -3.37 -25.90 -17.60
CA GLY A 221 -4.80 -25.60 -17.52
C GLY A 221 -5.17 -24.65 -16.37
N LEU A 222 -4.26 -23.75 -15.99
CA LEU A 222 -4.48 -22.76 -14.92
C LEU A 222 -4.80 -23.42 -13.57
N LYS A 223 -4.21 -24.57 -13.23
CA LYS A 223 -4.46 -25.20 -11.92
C LYS A 223 -3.97 -24.31 -10.77
N ARG A 224 -4.71 -24.30 -9.66
CA ARG A 224 -4.43 -23.47 -8.49
C ARG A 224 -3.88 -24.32 -7.35
N TYR A 225 -2.82 -23.84 -6.71
CA TYR A 225 -2.20 -24.49 -5.58
C TYR A 225 -1.96 -23.47 -4.46
N PRO A 226 -2.50 -23.66 -3.25
CA PRO A 226 -2.20 -22.77 -2.13
C PRO A 226 -0.69 -22.75 -1.86
N LYS A 227 -0.11 -21.56 -1.82
CA LYS A 227 1.24 -21.34 -1.26
C LYS A 227 1.15 -21.41 0.27
N GLU A 228 2.27 -21.51 0.96
CA GLU A 228 2.27 -21.64 2.43
C GLU A 228 1.70 -20.41 3.16
N SER A 229 1.76 -19.24 2.54
CA SER A 229 1.12 -18.00 3.03
C SER A 229 -0.41 -18.12 3.15
N ALA A 230 -1.08 -18.85 2.26
CA ALA A 230 -2.54 -19.02 2.29
C ALA A 230 -3.06 -19.76 3.54
N PRO A 231 -2.61 -21.00 3.88
CA PRO A 231 -3.04 -21.68 5.10
C PRO A 231 -2.53 -20.96 6.35
N TRP A 232 -1.37 -20.31 6.33
CA TRP A 232 -0.92 -19.47 7.43
C TRP A 232 -1.90 -18.33 7.71
N PHE A 233 -2.27 -17.56 6.68
CA PHE A 233 -3.20 -16.44 6.82
C PHE A 233 -4.59 -16.93 7.22
N LYS A 234 -5.06 -18.04 6.65
CA LYS A 234 -6.32 -18.70 7.06
C LYS A 234 -6.32 -19.06 8.55
N ASN A 235 -5.23 -19.58 9.08
CA ASN A 235 -5.12 -19.94 10.49
C ASN A 235 -5.05 -18.69 11.38
N PHE A 236 -4.33 -17.66 10.94
CA PHE A 236 -4.32 -16.36 11.61
C PHE A 236 -5.74 -15.77 11.74
N LEU A 237 -6.55 -15.82 10.68
CA LEU A 237 -7.92 -15.31 10.69
C LEU A 237 -8.89 -16.07 11.61
N LYS A 238 -8.56 -17.33 11.93
CA LYS A 238 -9.40 -18.21 12.74
C LYS A 238 -9.23 -18.03 14.25
N ALA A 239 -8.24 -17.26 14.70
CA ALA A 239 -7.75 -17.41 16.07
C ALA A 239 -8.86 -17.25 17.15
N ASP A 240 -8.93 -18.32 17.93
CA ASP A 240 -9.70 -18.73 19.13
C ASP A 240 -11.04 -18.06 19.45
#